data_AF-A0ABD5RTM0-F1
#
_entry.id   AF-A0ABD5RTM0-F1
#
_cell.length_a   1.000
_cell.length_b   1.000
_cell.length_c   1.000
_cell.angle_alpha   90.00
_cell.angle_beta   90.00
_cell.angle_gamma   90.00
#
_symmetry.space_group_name_H-M   'P 1'
#
loop_
_entity.id
_entity.type
_entity.pdbx_description
1 polymer ?
#
loop_
_entity_poly.entity_id
_entity_poly.type
_entity_poly.pdbx_seq_one_letter_code
_entity_poly.pdbx_strand_id
1 'polypeptide(L)'
;MRTPGVVTRYYLYEATDTSGFVWPVFTLFLLSRGLSFTEIATLSAAMAVLVVVGEVPTGYVGDRIGRRNSLVVGRVAAVASLLGFLVVTTFPGFLALYALWALTFTFASGTEEAWLYETLDDRLDADEFTRVRGRGRAIGSWAMAATMVASGFLYVGNVEWPFLAAAAVGVLSVGVLLTMPEPGGDGERD
;
A
#
# COMPACT_ATOMS: atom_id res chain seq x y z
N MET A 1 -2.67 25.97 -2.98
CA MET A 1 -2.23 25.41 -1.67
C MET A 1 -0.73 25.66 -1.50
N ARG A 2 -0.22 25.96 -0.30
CA ARG A 2 1.23 26.14 -0.08
C ARG A 2 1.93 24.78 -0.20
N THR A 3 2.89 24.65 -1.12
CA THR A 3 3.74 23.47 -1.40
C THR A 3 4.23 22.69 -0.15
N PRO A 4 4.60 23.34 0.98
CA PRO A 4 5.00 22.65 2.21
C PRO A 4 3.94 21.68 2.78
N GLY A 5 2.66 22.00 2.62
CA GLY A 5 1.57 21.18 3.14
C GLY A 5 1.43 19.85 2.40
N VAL A 6 1.69 19.83 1.09
CA VAL A 6 1.59 18.63 0.26
C VAL A 6 2.78 17.70 0.48
N VAL A 7 4.00 18.26 0.55
CA VAL A 7 5.21 17.49 0.88
C VAL A 7 5.09 16.82 2.23
N THR A 8 4.54 17.52 3.24
CA THR A 8 4.30 16.93 4.56
C THR A 8 3.33 15.76 4.50
N ARG A 9 2.23 15.88 3.75
CA ARG A 9 1.26 14.79 3.55
C ARG A 9 1.88 13.60 2.82
N TYR A 10 2.73 13.84 1.83
CA TYR A 10 3.49 12.80 1.15
C TYR A 10 4.41 12.04 2.11
N TYR A 11 5.16 12.75 2.96
CA TYR A 11 5.98 12.11 3.99
C TYR A 11 5.16 11.33 5.02
N LEU A 12 3.98 11.83 5.40
CA LEU A 12 3.06 11.07 6.26
C LEU A 12 2.57 9.80 5.59
N TYR A 13 2.25 9.85 4.29
CA TYR A 13 1.84 8.67 3.53
C TYR A 13 2.96 7.62 3.49
N GLU A 14 4.18 8.02 3.14
CA GLU A 14 5.37 7.15 3.16
C GLU A 14 5.63 6.55 4.56
N ALA A 15 5.45 7.34 5.63
CA ALA A 15 5.59 6.87 7.00
C ALA A 15 4.51 5.85 7.42
N THR A 16 3.39 5.79 6.70
CA THR A 16 2.30 4.84 6.94
C THR A 16 2.41 3.57 6.10
N ASP A 17 3.60 3.25 5.56
CA ASP A 17 3.84 1.94 4.98
C ASP A 17 3.60 0.84 6.03
N THR A 18 2.75 -0.12 5.68
CA THR A 18 2.36 -1.22 6.57
C THR A 18 3.08 -2.52 6.26
N SER A 19 3.88 -2.55 5.19
CA SER A 19 4.50 -3.76 4.67
C SER A 19 5.38 -4.42 5.73
N GLY A 20 6.14 -3.63 6.48
CA GLY A 20 7.03 -4.14 7.52
C GLY A 20 6.33 -4.90 8.66
N PHE A 21 5.06 -4.59 8.97
CA PHE A 21 4.32 -5.36 9.98
C PHE A 21 4.03 -6.80 9.56
N VAL A 22 3.87 -7.07 8.27
CA VAL A 22 3.31 -8.35 7.79
C VAL A 22 4.36 -9.21 7.14
N TRP A 23 5.17 -8.65 6.26
CA TRP A 23 6.17 -9.37 5.46
C TRP A 23 7.05 -10.36 6.25
N PRO A 24 7.67 -10.00 7.40
CA PRO A 24 8.57 -10.91 8.10
C PRO A 24 7.88 -12.13 8.72
N VAL A 25 6.57 -12.05 8.97
CA VAL A 25 5.80 -13.08 9.68
C VAL A 25 4.72 -13.72 8.82
N PHE A 26 4.49 -13.24 7.60
CA PHE A 26 3.36 -13.64 6.77
C PHE A 26 3.33 -15.14 6.46
N THR A 27 4.47 -15.71 6.06
CA THR A 27 4.59 -17.15 5.83
C THR A 27 4.30 -17.94 7.11
N LEU A 28 4.83 -17.51 8.26
CA LEU A 28 4.60 -18.16 9.55
C LEU A 28 3.12 -18.10 9.94
N PHE A 29 2.46 -16.97 9.69
CA PHE A 29 1.03 -16.82 9.88
C PHE A 29 0.24 -17.84 9.04
N LEU A 30 0.53 -17.95 7.73
CA LEU A 30 -0.17 -18.90 6.86
C LEU A 30 0.07 -20.37 7.26
N LEU A 31 1.30 -20.71 7.66
CA LEU A 31 1.62 -22.02 8.21
C LEU A 31 0.84 -22.29 9.51
N SER A 32 0.70 -21.28 10.39
CA SER A 32 -0.10 -21.38 11.61
C SER A 32 -1.59 -21.59 11.33
N ARG A 33 -2.06 -21.19 10.14
CA ARG A 33 -3.42 -21.43 9.63
C ARG A 33 -3.56 -22.77 8.91
N GLY A 34 -2.53 -23.62 8.94
CA GLY A 34 -2.56 -24.99 8.44
C GLY A 34 -2.23 -25.14 6.95
N LEU A 35 -1.78 -24.06 6.28
CA LEU A 35 -1.35 -24.16 4.90
C LEU A 35 0.02 -24.85 4.81
N SER A 36 0.21 -25.63 3.76
CA SER A 36 1.51 -26.17 3.36
C SER A 36 2.34 -25.12 2.60
N PHE A 37 3.66 -25.34 2.54
CA PHE A 37 4.54 -24.51 1.69
C PHE A 37 4.13 -24.52 0.21
N THR A 38 3.61 -25.63 -0.30
CA THR A 38 3.12 -25.75 -1.69
C THR A 38 1.90 -24.87 -1.92
N GLU A 39 0.96 -24.84 -0.99
CA GLU A 39 -0.22 -23.96 -1.05
C GLU A 39 0.19 -22.48 -1.00
N ILE A 40 1.10 -22.11 -0.09
CA ILE A 40 1.63 -20.75 0.02
C ILE A 40 2.34 -20.33 -1.28
N ALA A 41 3.14 -21.22 -1.87
CA ALA A 41 3.80 -20.96 -3.16
C ALA A 41 2.77 -20.80 -4.29
N THR A 42 1.70 -21.59 -4.27
CA THR A 42 0.62 -21.51 -5.26
C THR A 42 -0.15 -20.20 -5.15
N LEU A 43 -0.47 -19.75 -3.93
CA LEU A 43 -1.09 -18.43 -3.69
C LEU A 43 -0.20 -17.30 -4.20
N SER A 44 1.10 -17.38 -3.92
CA SER A 44 2.09 -16.38 -4.37
C SER A 44 2.21 -16.35 -5.90
N ALA A 45 2.23 -17.52 -6.55
CA ALA A 45 2.23 -17.61 -8.01
C ALA A 45 0.94 -17.06 -8.63
N ALA A 46 -0.22 -17.41 -8.05
CA ALA A 46 -1.51 -16.90 -8.50
C ALA A 46 -1.58 -15.38 -8.39
N MET A 47 -1.11 -14.80 -7.28
CA MET A 47 -1.05 -13.35 -7.11
C MET A 47 -0.11 -12.69 -8.11
N ALA A 48 1.06 -13.26 -8.40
CA ALA A 48 1.95 -12.71 -9.43
C ALA A 48 1.24 -12.64 -10.80
N VAL A 49 0.50 -13.69 -11.19
CA VAL A 49 -0.31 -13.68 -12.41
C VAL A 49 -1.42 -12.63 -12.33
N LEU A 50 -2.12 -12.54 -11.21
CA LEU A 50 -3.21 -11.58 -11.02
C LEU A 50 -2.71 -10.13 -11.07
N VAL A 51 -1.51 -9.86 -10.55
CA VAL A 51 -0.87 -8.54 -10.67
C VAL A 51 -0.64 -8.21 -12.14
N VAL A 52 0.05 -9.08 -12.89
CA VAL A 52 0.34 -8.87 -14.32
C VAL A 52 -0.93 -8.69 -15.15
N VAL A 53 -1.92 -9.56 -14.95
CA VAL A 53 -3.22 -9.48 -15.65
C VAL A 53 -3.98 -8.23 -15.22
N GLY A 54 -3.82 -7.81 -13.97
CA GLY A 54 -4.50 -6.66 -13.39
C GLY A 54 -3.95 -5.31 -13.85
N GLU A 55 -2.67 -5.20 -14.26
CA GLU A 55 -2.06 -3.91 -14.61
C GLU A 55 -2.83 -3.15 -15.71
N VAL A 56 -3.22 -3.83 -16.79
CA VAL A 56 -3.96 -3.21 -17.90
C VAL A 56 -5.36 -2.74 -17.48
N PRO A 57 -6.24 -3.57 -16.89
CA PRO A 57 -7.56 -3.14 -16.48
C PRO A 57 -7.52 -2.12 -15.35
N THR A 58 -6.64 -2.25 -14.35
CA THR A 58 -6.56 -1.25 -13.27
C THR A 58 -5.92 0.05 -13.73
N GLY A 59 -5.00 0.02 -14.71
CA GLY A 59 -4.50 1.22 -15.36
C GLY A 59 -5.62 2.00 -16.04
N TYR A 60 -6.43 1.32 -16.86
CA TYR A 60 -7.59 1.93 -17.52
C TYR A 60 -8.64 2.49 -16.54
N VAL A 61 -8.92 1.76 -15.45
CA VAL A 61 -9.79 2.27 -14.39
C VAL A 61 -9.14 3.47 -13.70
N GLY A 62 -7.84 3.40 -13.42
CA GLY A 62 -7.08 4.43 -12.72
C GLY A 62 -7.02 5.75 -13.47
N ASP A 63 -6.89 5.69 -14.79
CA ASP A 63 -6.95 6.86 -15.66
C ASP A 63 -8.32 7.58 -15.62
N ARG A 64 -9.40 6.89 -15.21
CA ARG A 64 -10.73 7.49 -15.09
C ARG A 64 -11.07 8.01 -13.72
N ILE A 65 -10.68 7.27 -12.68
CA ILE A 65 -10.99 7.66 -11.31
C ILE A 65 -10.00 8.68 -10.77
N GLY A 66 -8.85 8.86 -11.43
CA GLY A 66 -7.78 9.74 -10.99
C GLY A 66 -6.69 8.99 -10.23
N ARG A 67 -5.52 9.62 -10.14
CA ARG A 67 -4.32 9.06 -9.51
C ARG A 67 -4.51 8.91 -8.00
N ARG A 68 -4.99 9.94 -7.31
CA ARG A 68 -5.21 9.85 -5.84
C ARG A 68 -6.26 8.80 -5.51
N ASN A 69 -7.37 8.76 -6.24
CA ASN A 69 -8.42 7.76 -5.98
C ASN A 69 -7.95 6.34 -6.28
N SER A 70 -7.06 6.14 -7.26
CA SER A 70 -6.41 4.85 -7.50
C SER A 70 -5.60 4.38 -6.31
N LEU A 71 -4.77 5.27 -5.72
CA LEU A 71 -4.02 4.96 -4.49
C LEU A 71 -4.96 4.61 -3.33
N VAL A 72 -6.06 5.35 -3.17
CA VAL A 72 -7.08 5.06 -2.13
C VAL A 72 -7.68 3.68 -2.33
N VAL A 73 -8.08 3.31 -3.55
CA VAL A 73 -8.65 1.98 -3.85
C VAL A 73 -7.63 0.87 -3.52
N GLY A 74 -6.39 1.02 -3.97
CA GLY A 74 -5.32 0.06 -3.65
C GLY A 74 -5.10 -0.09 -2.15
N ARG A 75 -5.14 1.02 -1.40
CA ARG A 75 -4.95 1.02 0.05
C ARG A 75 -6.12 0.42 0.81
N VAL A 76 -7.36 0.68 0.39
CA VAL A 76 -8.56 0.06 0.94
C VAL A 76 -8.55 -1.45 0.68
N ALA A 77 -8.17 -1.88 -0.52
CA ALA A 77 -8.00 -3.31 -0.83
C ALA A 77 -6.95 -3.96 0.10
N ALA A 78 -5.85 -3.26 0.39
CA ALA A 78 -4.83 -3.75 1.33
C ALA A 78 -5.42 -3.97 2.73
N VAL A 79 -6.12 -2.97 3.28
CA VAL A 79 -6.73 -3.05 4.61
C VAL A 79 -7.78 -4.18 4.66
N ALA A 80 -8.62 -4.28 3.63
CA ALA A 80 -9.63 -5.32 3.54
C ALA A 80 -9.00 -6.72 3.49
N SER A 81 -7.93 -6.92 2.72
CA SER A 81 -7.18 -8.19 2.71
C SER A 81 -6.55 -8.50 4.06
N LEU A 82 -5.93 -7.52 4.72
CA LEU A 82 -5.32 -7.68 6.05
C LEU A 82 -6.34 -8.14 7.10
N LEU A 83 -7.51 -7.51 7.14
CA LEU A 83 -8.59 -7.90 8.05
C LEU A 83 -9.18 -9.27 7.65
N GLY A 84 -9.29 -9.54 6.35
CA GLY A 84 -9.73 -10.84 5.85
C GLY A 84 -8.82 -11.99 6.27
N PHE A 85 -7.50 -11.79 6.25
CA PHE A 85 -6.54 -12.83 6.66
C PHE A 85 -6.78 -13.29 8.10
N LEU A 86 -7.27 -12.41 8.98
CA LEU A 86 -7.57 -12.73 10.37
C LEU A 86 -8.71 -13.74 10.52
N VAL A 87 -9.69 -13.74 9.62
CA VAL A 87 -10.91 -14.57 9.75
C VAL A 87 -10.91 -15.78 8.83
N VAL A 88 -10.17 -15.73 7.72
CA VAL A 88 -10.12 -16.84 6.76
C VAL A 88 -9.24 -17.99 7.25
N THR A 89 -9.71 -19.21 7.01
CA THR A 89 -9.04 -20.46 7.39
C THR A 89 -8.98 -21.49 6.26
N THR A 90 -9.56 -21.19 5.10
CA THR A 90 -9.65 -22.13 3.96
C THR A 90 -8.80 -21.65 2.79
N PHE A 91 -8.17 -22.57 2.07
CA PHE A 91 -7.34 -22.26 0.89
C PHE A 91 -8.07 -21.39 -0.17
N PRO A 92 -9.31 -21.69 -0.61
CA PRO A 92 -10.01 -20.83 -1.57
C PRO A 92 -10.26 -19.41 -1.04
N GLY A 93 -10.51 -19.28 0.27
CA GLY A 93 -10.62 -17.98 0.92
C GLY A 93 -9.30 -17.21 0.87
N PHE A 94 -8.16 -17.85 1.12
CA PHE A 94 -6.86 -17.22 0.99
C PHE A 94 -6.57 -16.79 -0.45
N LEU A 95 -6.96 -17.59 -1.44
CA LEU A 95 -6.85 -17.22 -2.86
C LEU A 95 -7.64 -15.95 -3.18
N ALA A 96 -8.87 -15.84 -2.66
CA ALA A 96 -9.67 -14.63 -2.81
C ALA A 96 -9.02 -13.39 -2.14
N LEU A 97 -8.41 -13.56 -0.96
CA LEU A 97 -7.69 -12.49 -0.28
C LEU A 97 -6.41 -12.08 -1.01
N TYR A 98 -5.67 -13.03 -1.58
CA TYR A 98 -4.51 -12.75 -2.43
C TYR A 98 -4.92 -12.01 -3.72
N ALA A 99 -6.08 -12.36 -4.30
CA ALA A 99 -6.62 -11.64 -5.44
C ALA A 99 -7.03 -10.21 -5.10
N LEU A 100 -7.70 -9.99 -3.96
CA LEU A 100 -8.01 -8.66 -3.45
C LEU A 100 -6.72 -7.88 -3.15
N TRP A 101 -5.72 -8.55 -2.58
CA TRP A 101 -4.44 -7.92 -2.23
C TRP A 101 -3.61 -7.56 -3.46
N ALA A 102 -3.71 -8.32 -4.54
CA ALA A 102 -3.10 -8.00 -5.83
C ALA A 102 -3.52 -6.61 -6.32
N LEU A 103 -4.76 -6.19 -6.08
CA LEU A 103 -5.25 -4.86 -6.45
C LEU A 103 -4.47 -3.74 -5.77
N THR A 104 -3.93 -3.96 -4.57
CA THR A 104 -3.05 -2.98 -3.90
C THR A 104 -1.86 -2.64 -4.78
N PHE A 105 -1.25 -3.65 -5.40
CA PHE A 105 -0.08 -3.48 -6.25
C PHE A 105 -0.45 -2.90 -7.61
N THR A 106 -1.52 -3.38 -8.24
CA THR A 106 -1.87 -2.95 -9.60
C THR A 106 -2.45 -1.53 -9.67
N PHE A 107 -3.10 -1.05 -8.60
CA PHE A 107 -3.53 0.35 -8.52
C PHE A 107 -2.42 1.31 -8.06
N ALA A 108 -1.44 0.84 -7.29
CA ALA A 108 -0.31 1.67 -6.85
C ALA A 108 0.81 1.75 -7.92
N SER A 109 1.01 0.69 -8.69
CA SER A 109 2.06 0.59 -9.73
C SER A 109 1.95 1.75 -10.71
N GLY A 110 3.01 2.55 -10.83
CA GLY A 110 3.09 3.73 -11.69
C GLY A 110 2.25 4.94 -11.22
N THR A 111 1.13 4.71 -10.54
CA THR A 111 0.23 5.76 -10.04
C THR A 111 0.90 6.63 -8.98
N GLU A 112 1.64 6.05 -8.05
CA GLU A 112 2.22 6.81 -6.93
C GLU A 112 3.28 7.81 -7.40
N GLU A 113 4.17 7.36 -8.30
CA GLU A 113 5.21 8.22 -8.88
C GLU A 113 4.61 9.28 -9.80
N ALA A 114 3.62 8.90 -10.62
CA ALA A 114 2.90 9.86 -11.47
C ALA A 114 2.15 10.89 -10.63
N TRP A 115 1.46 10.47 -9.57
CA TRP A 115 0.77 11.38 -8.65
C TRP A 115 1.74 12.38 -8.01
N LEU A 116 2.89 11.91 -7.50
CA LEU A 116 3.88 12.77 -6.87
C LEU A 116 4.45 13.77 -7.86
N TYR A 117 4.79 13.30 -9.07
CA TYR A 117 5.27 14.13 -10.16
C TYR A 117 4.24 15.19 -10.53
N GLU A 118 3.05 14.81 -10.98
CA GLU A 118 1.99 15.74 -11.41
C GLU A 118 1.58 16.73 -10.30
N THR A 119 1.69 16.34 -9.03
CA THR A 119 1.35 17.22 -7.89
C THR A 119 2.43 18.26 -7.56
N LEU A 120 3.70 17.96 -7.87
CA LEU A 120 4.85 18.74 -7.45
C LEU A 120 5.66 19.36 -8.61
N ASP A 121 5.50 18.89 -9.85
CA ASP A 121 6.32 19.28 -11.00
C ASP A 121 6.21 20.78 -11.30
N ASP A 122 4.99 21.34 -11.28
CA ASP A 122 4.78 22.79 -11.46
C ASP A 122 5.20 23.63 -10.24
N ARG A 123 5.64 22.99 -9.14
CA ARG A 123 5.83 23.64 -7.84
C ARG A 123 7.26 23.56 -7.30
N LEU A 124 8.10 22.67 -7.83
CA LEU A 124 9.46 22.41 -7.40
C LEU A 124 10.38 22.37 -8.61
N ASP A 125 11.65 22.78 -8.46
CA ASP A 125 12.66 22.46 -9.47
C ASP A 125 13.06 20.97 -9.41
N ALA A 126 13.78 20.51 -10.42
CA ALA A 126 14.17 19.09 -10.54
C ALA A 126 15.03 18.59 -9.35
N ASP A 127 15.88 19.45 -8.79
CA ASP A 127 16.74 19.11 -7.66
C ASP A 127 15.94 18.98 -6.36
N GLU A 128 14.98 19.90 -6.14
CA GLU A 128 14.07 19.88 -5.01
C GLU A 128 13.10 18.70 -5.08
N PHE A 129 12.54 18.40 -6.26
CA PHE A 129 11.72 17.21 -6.47
C PHE A 129 12.50 15.93 -6.12
N THR A 130 13.72 15.80 -6.63
CA THR A 130 14.60 14.66 -6.33
C THR A 130 14.89 14.53 -4.84
N ARG A 131 15.14 15.66 -4.16
CA ARG A 131 15.36 15.69 -2.70
C ARG A 131 14.11 15.30 -1.91
N VAL A 132 12.94 15.79 -2.31
CA VAL A 132 11.66 15.46 -1.67
C VAL A 132 11.38 13.97 -1.82
N ARG A 133 11.44 13.44 -3.04
CA ARG A 133 11.26 12.02 -3.33
C ARG A 133 12.23 11.13 -2.56
N GLY A 134 13.52 11.49 -2.57
CA GLY A 134 14.56 10.74 -1.84
C GLY A 134 14.31 10.68 -0.33
N ARG A 135 13.87 11.79 0.27
CA ARG A 135 13.48 11.82 1.69
C ARG A 135 12.23 11.00 1.98
N GLY A 136 11.21 11.07 1.12
CA GLY A 136 9.99 10.24 1.24
C GLY A 136 10.34 8.76 1.27
N ARG A 137 11.11 8.29 0.28
CA ARG A 137 11.57 6.90 0.20
C ARG A 137 12.40 6.48 1.42
N ALA A 138 13.25 7.37 1.93
CA ALA A 138 14.01 7.11 3.15
C ALA A 138 13.10 6.97 4.38
N ILE A 139 12.08 7.84 4.53
CA ILE A 139 11.08 7.74 5.59
C ILE A 139 10.34 6.40 5.52
N GLY A 140 9.84 6.02 4.34
CA GLY A 140 9.16 4.73 4.14
C GLY A 140 10.07 3.55 4.48
N SER A 141 11.35 3.60 4.07
CA SER A 141 12.33 2.54 4.38
C SER A 141 12.59 2.41 5.89
N TRP A 142 12.72 3.52 6.61
CA TRP A 142 12.88 3.51 8.07
C TRP A 142 11.61 3.08 8.79
N ALA A 143 10.44 3.48 8.31
CA ALA A 143 9.15 3.00 8.83
C ALA A 143 9.01 1.49 8.65
N MET A 144 9.34 0.96 7.47
CA MET A 144 9.37 -0.48 7.20
C MET A 144 10.33 -1.20 8.15
N ALA A 145 11.57 -0.72 8.31
CA ALA A 145 12.53 -1.33 9.23
C ALA A 145 12.03 -1.36 10.68
N ALA A 146 11.48 -0.23 11.17
CA ALA A 146 10.93 -0.14 12.52
C ALA A 146 9.73 -1.08 12.72
N THR A 147 8.82 -1.14 11.74
CA THR A 147 7.62 -2.00 11.81
C THR A 147 7.95 -3.48 11.66
N MET A 148 9.02 -3.86 10.94
CA MET A 148 9.52 -5.24 10.92
C MET A 148 10.02 -5.71 12.28
N VAL A 149 10.76 -4.86 12.99
CA VAL A 149 11.21 -5.16 14.36
C VAL A 149 9.99 -5.26 15.29
N ALA A 150 9.06 -4.30 15.21
CA ALA A 150 7.83 -4.33 16.00
C ALA A 150 6.96 -5.57 15.71
N SER A 151 6.88 -6.00 14.45
CA SER A 151 6.16 -7.20 14.02
C SER A 151 6.59 -8.44 14.78
N GLY A 152 7.90 -8.66 14.92
CA GLY A 152 8.44 -9.80 15.65
C GLY A 152 7.96 -9.84 17.10
N PHE A 153 8.01 -8.70 17.81
CA PHE A 153 7.52 -8.61 19.18
C PHE A 153 6.00 -8.80 19.28
N LEU A 154 5.24 -8.22 18.34
CA LEU A 154 3.78 -8.38 18.29
C LEU A 154 3.38 -9.84 18.05
N TYR A 155 4.06 -10.51 17.12
CA TYR A 155 3.81 -11.91 16.76
C TYR A 155 4.01 -12.87 17.93
N VAL A 156 5.03 -12.64 18.76
CA VAL A 156 5.28 -13.45 19.97
C VAL A 156 4.11 -13.37 20.96
N GLY A 157 3.48 -12.21 21.08
CA GLY A 157 2.29 -12.04 21.94
C GLY A 157 1.05 -12.69 21.33
N ASN A 158 0.81 -12.46 20.03
CA ASN A 158 -0.26 -13.10 19.28
C ASN A 158 0.03 -13.01 17.77
N VAL A 159 -0.17 -14.13 17.07
CA VAL A 159 0.05 -14.27 15.62
C VAL A 159 -0.74 -13.24 14.78
N GLU A 160 -1.85 -12.73 15.29
CA GLU A 160 -2.76 -11.80 14.61
C GLU A 160 -2.44 -10.32 14.84
N TRP A 161 -1.71 -9.98 15.92
CA TRP A 161 -1.42 -8.58 16.26
C TRP A 161 -0.66 -7.81 15.19
N PRO A 162 0.32 -8.38 14.47
CA PRO A 162 0.98 -7.65 13.38
C PRO A 162 0.00 -7.24 12.28
N PHE A 163 -0.98 -8.08 11.95
CA PHE A 163 -2.00 -7.79 10.94
C PHE A 163 -2.99 -6.72 11.41
N LEU A 164 -3.38 -6.74 12.69
CA LEU A 164 -4.22 -5.71 13.29
C LEU A 164 -3.52 -4.35 13.31
N ALA A 165 -2.23 -4.32 13.68
CA ALA A 165 -1.42 -3.11 13.65
C ALA A 165 -1.27 -2.56 12.22
N ALA A 166 -1.00 -3.45 11.25
CA ALA A 166 -0.95 -3.11 9.84
C ALA A 166 -2.29 -2.54 9.34
N ALA A 167 -3.41 -3.16 9.68
CA ALA A 167 -4.73 -2.68 9.29
C ALA A 167 -5.04 -1.30 9.89
N ALA A 168 -4.72 -1.09 11.18
CA ALA A 168 -4.91 0.19 11.86
C ALA A 168 -4.11 1.32 11.20
N VAL A 169 -2.82 1.11 10.94
CA VAL A 169 -1.97 2.08 10.22
C VAL A 169 -2.44 2.25 8.78
N GLY A 170 -2.94 1.20 8.13
CA GLY A 170 -3.50 1.26 6.80
C GLY A 170 -4.75 2.13 6.70
N VAL A 171 -5.63 2.11 7.72
CA VAL A 171 -6.78 3.02 7.81
C VAL A 171 -6.32 4.48 7.93
N LEU A 172 -5.29 4.75 8.74
CA LEU A 172 -4.69 6.09 8.83
C LEU A 172 -4.10 6.53 7.48
N SER A 173 -3.43 5.63 6.77
CA SER A 173 -2.88 5.86 5.43
C SER A 173 -3.97 6.26 4.42
N VAL A 174 -5.12 5.58 4.43
CA VAL A 174 -6.30 5.98 3.64
C VAL A 174 -6.74 7.40 4.01
N GLY A 175 -6.81 7.72 5.31
CA GLY A 175 -7.12 9.08 5.78
C GLY A 175 -6.16 10.13 5.24
N VAL A 176 -4.84 9.85 5.26
CA VAL A 176 -3.82 10.75 4.72
C VAL A 176 -3.99 10.94 3.21
N LEU A 177 -4.15 9.85 2.44
CA LEU A 177 -4.42 9.91 1.00
C LEU A 177 -5.67 10.73 0.68
N LEU A 178 -6.72 10.62 1.51
CA LEU A 178 -7.92 11.41 1.31
C LEU A 178 -7.71 12.93 1.52
N THR A 179 -6.65 13.35 2.22
CA THR A 179 -6.28 14.77 2.33
C THR A 179 -5.34 15.26 1.23
N MET A 180 -4.83 14.35 0.40
CA MET A 180 -3.98 14.71 -0.73
C MET A 180 -4.80 15.33 -1.87
N PRO A 181 -4.21 16.22 -2.68
CA PRO A 181 -4.85 16.74 -3.89
C PRO A 181 -4.95 15.66 -4.98
N GLU A 182 -5.96 15.77 -5.84
CA GLU A 182 -6.00 15.07 -7.13
C GLU A 182 -5.25 15.94 -8.16
N PRO A 183 -4.25 15.43 -8.88
CA PRO A 183 -3.57 16.20 -9.92
C PRO A 183 -4.52 16.52 -11.07
N GLY A 184 -4.49 17.77 -11.57
CA GLY A 184 -5.27 18.17 -12.76
C GLY A 184 -6.79 18.38 -12.59
N GLY A 185 -7.31 18.41 -11.36
CA GLY A 185 -8.71 18.77 -11.10
C GLY A 185 -9.01 20.26 -11.34
N ASP A 186 -10.27 20.61 -11.63
CA ASP A 186 -10.81 21.90 -12.11
C ASP A 186 -10.50 23.19 -11.28
N GLY A 187 -9.59 23.15 -10.30
CA GLY A 187 -9.17 24.32 -9.52
C GLY A 187 -8.04 25.15 -10.13
N GLU A 188 -7.52 24.77 -11.30
CA GLU A 188 -6.32 25.38 -11.92
C GLU A 188 -6.64 26.25 -13.16
N ARG A 189 -7.87 26.79 -13.29
CA ARG A 189 -8.24 27.72 -14.38
C ARG A 189 -8.74 29.11 -13.97
N ASP A 190 -8.79 29.44 -12.68
CA ASP A 190 -9.25 30.75 -12.20
C ASP A 190 -8.17 31.49 -11.38
#